data_AF-A0AA88DW24-F1
#
_entry.id   AF-A0AA88DW24-F1
#
_cell.length_a   1.000
_cell.length_b   1.000
_cell.length_c   1.000
_cell.angle_alpha   90.00
_cell.angle_beta   90.00
_cell.angle_gamma   90.00
#
_symmetry.space_group_name_H-M   'P 1'
#
loop_
_entity.id
_entity.type
_entity.pdbx_description
1 polymer ?
#
loop_
_entity_poly.entity_id
_entity_poly.type
_entity_poly.pdbx_seq_one_letter_code
_entity_poly.pdbx_strand_id
1 'polypeptide(L)'
;MYYNRENLAAQKDEFTSMKQGSMMVLEAVKKFEQLARLRPELVPNEIEKVRRMMKMFRTDIAKQVSAVSSPPTLVSDCISRATRAEYWINQDKEARAQYFKANKEEKAVVKQLQPT
;
A
#
# COMPACT_ATOMS: atom_id res chain seq x y z
N MET A 1 21.28 -13.13 31.21
CA MET A 1 20.71 -12.94 29.85
C MET A 1 20.42 -11.46 29.64
N TYR A 2 21.30 -10.75 28.93
CA TYR A 2 21.12 -9.32 28.65
C TYR A 2 20.03 -9.18 27.58
N TYR A 3 18.79 -8.94 28.01
CA TYR A 3 17.71 -8.56 27.09
C TYR A 3 18.10 -7.24 26.46
N ASN A 4 18.51 -7.27 25.18
CA ASN A 4 18.94 -6.09 24.48
C ASN A 4 17.72 -5.17 24.25
N ARG A 5 17.48 -4.26 25.21
CA ARG A 5 16.34 -3.34 25.21
C ARG A 5 16.34 -2.44 23.97
N GLU A 6 17.52 -2.17 23.42
CA GLU A 6 17.69 -1.40 22.18
C GLU A 6 17.12 -2.16 20.98
N ASN A 7 17.33 -3.48 20.89
CA ASN A 7 16.71 -4.31 19.86
C ASN A 7 15.17 -4.35 19.99
N LEU A 8 14.64 -4.34 21.21
CA LEU A 8 13.20 -4.31 21.44
C LEU A 8 12.58 -2.95 21.08
N ALA A 9 13.27 -1.84 21.34
CA ALA A 9 12.80 -0.52 20.93
C ALA A 9 12.84 -0.39 19.40
N ALA A 10 13.96 -0.75 18.77
CA ALA A 10 14.12 -0.70 17.32
C ALA A 10 13.08 -1.54 16.56
N GLN A 11 12.76 -2.75 17.04
CA GLN A 11 11.71 -3.59 16.44
C GLN A 11 10.31 -2.98 16.57
N LYS A 12 10.02 -2.34 17.71
CA LYS A 12 8.74 -1.68 17.93
C LYS A 12 8.60 -0.46 17.01
N ASP A 13 9.69 0.28 16.84
CA ASP A 13 9.75 1.42 15.93
C ASP A 13 9.58 0.96 14.49
N GLU A 14 10.28 -0.09 14.07
CA GLU A 14 10.15 -0.68 12.73
C GLU A 14 8.70 -1.07 12.40
N PHE A 15 8.02 -1.74 13.32
CA PHE A 15 6.62 -2.11 13.12
C PHE A 15 5.70 -0.89 13.06
N THR A 16 5.95 0.11 13.91
CA THR A 16 5.08 1.29 14.01
C THR A 16 5.30 2.25 12.84
N SER A 17 6.51 2.31 12.30
CA SER A 17 6.87 3.10 11.11
C SER A 17 6.64 2.35 9.80
N MET A 18 6.19 1.09 9.84
CA MET A 18 6.00 0.29 8.64
C MET A 18 4.98 0.95 7.68
N LYS A 19 5.42 1.14 6.43
CA LYS A 19 4.59 1.62 5.31
C LYS A 19 4.73 0.68 4.12
N GLN A 20 3.66 0.59 3.32
CA GLN A 20 3.66 -0.16 2.06
C GLN A 20 4.72 0.39 1.08
N GLY A 21 4.84 1.72 0.97
CA GLY A 21 5.80 2.34 0.05
C GLY A 21 5.55 1.91 -1.40
N SER A 22 6.58 1.37 -2.05
CA SER A 22 6.53 0.83 -3.41
C SER A 22 6.19 -0.66 -3.48
N MET A 23 6.03 -1.35 -2.34
CA MET A 23 5.68 -2.78 -2.33
C MET A 23 4.26 -3.00 -2.82
N MET A 24 4.02 -4.17 -3.42
CA MET A 24 2.66 -4.64 -3.65
C MET A 24 1.94 -4.88 -2.32
N VAL A 25 0.61 -4.79 -2.31
CA VAL A 25 -0.21 -5.01 -1.12
C VAL A 25 0.14 -6.33 -0.43
N LEU A 26 0.26 -7.42 -1.19
CA LEU A 26 0.55 -8.74 -0.62
C LEU A 26 1.96 -8.84 -0.02
N GLU A 27 2.94 -8.17 -0.61
CA GLU A 27 4.30 -8.12 -0.06
C GLU A 27 4.35 -7.34 1.25
N ALA A 28 3.68 -6.18 1.29
CA ALA A 28 3.53 -5.39 2.50
C ALA A 28 2.79 -6.17 3.59
N VAL A 29 1.70 -6.87 3.25
CA VAL A 29 0.98 -7.74 4.19
C VAL A 29 1.88 -8.84 4.73
N LYS A 30 2.65 -9.52 3.87
CA LYS A 30 3.58 -10.58 4.31
C LYS A 30 4.63 -10.04 5.29
N LYS A 31 5.23 -8.88 5.00
CA LYS A 31 6.19 -8.24 5.91
C LYS A 31 5.52 -7.81 7.23
N PHE A 32 4.28 -7.33 7.16
CA PHE A 32 3.52 -6.94 8.34
C PHE A 32 3.24 -8.14 9.25
N GLU A 33 2.84 -9.27 8.70
CA GLU A 33 2.61 -10.52 9.44
C GLU A 33 3.90 -11.02 10.11
N GLN A 34 5.05 -10.90 9.44
CA GLN A 34 6.35 -11.26 10.02
C GLN A 34 6.67 -10.40 11.26
N LEU A 35 6.49 -9.08 11.16
CA LEU A 35 6.72 -8.18 12.29
C LEU A 35 5.68 -8.34 13.40
N ALA A 36 4.41 -8.54 13.04
CA ALA A 36 3.32 -8.81 13.97
C ALA A 36 3.55 -10.09 14.78
N ARG A 37 4.13 -11.13 14.16
CA ARG A 37 4.50 -12.38 14.85
C ARG A 37 5.59 -12.18 15.89
N LEU A 38 6.51 -11.25 15.65
CA LEU A 38 7.57 -10.92 16.60
C LEU A 38 7.03 -10.09 17.77
N ARG A 39 5.97 -9.29 17.55
CA ARG A 39 5.41 -8.33 18.51
C ARG A 39 3.88 -8.45 18.62
N PRO A 40 3.36 -9.59 19.11
CA PRO A 40 1.91 -9.83 19.19
C PRO A 40 1.20 -8.80 20.07
N GLU A 41 1.88 -8.21 21.04
CA GLU A 41 1.32 -7.18 21.92
C GLU A 41 0.96 -5.88 21.18
N LEU A 42 1.51 -5.64 19.99
CA LEU A 42 1.18 -4.48 19.16
C LEU A 42 -0.11 -4.70 18.34
N VAL A 43 -0.53 -5.96 18.15
CA VAL A 43 -1.75 -6.37 17.45
C VAL A 43 -2.54 -7.37 18.30
N PRO A 44 -3.02 -6.96 19.48
CA PRO A 44 -3.62 -7.87 20.46
C PRO A 44 -4.94 -8.50 19.99
N ASN A 45 -5.59 -7.93 18.99
CA ASN A 45 -6.83 -8.44 18.42
C ASN A 45 -6.95 -8.06 16.93
N GLU A 46 -7.94 -8.65 16.27
CA GLU A 46 -8.17 -8.46 14.84
C GLU A 46 -8.47 -7.01 14.47
N ILE A 47 -9.23 -6.30 15.29
CA ILE A 47 -9.59 -4.89 15.05
C ILE A 47 -8.32 -4.02 15.02
N GLU A 48 -7.42 -4.18 15.99
CA GLU A 48 -6.17 -3.41 16.03
C GLU A 48 -5.25 -3.81 14.88
N LYS A 49 -5.27 -5.09 14.48
CA LYS A 49 -4.54 -5.58 13.31
C LYS A 49 -5.01 -4.89 12.03
N VAL A 50 -6.33 -4.82 11.81
CA VAL A 50 -6.91 -4.09 10.68
C VAL A 50 -6.59 -2.60 10.74
N ARG A 51 -6.71 -1.97 11.91
CA ARG A 51 -6.37 -0.56 12.10
C ARG A 51 -4.93 -0.24 11.71
N ARG A 52 -3.98 -1.12 12.05
CA ARG A 52 -2.58 -0.96 11.68
C ARG A 52 -2.33 -1.23 10.20
N MET A 53 -2.96 -2.24 9.60
CA MET A 53 -2.90 -2.47 8.16
C MET A 53 -3.38 -1.24 7.37
N MET A 54 -4.49 -0.63 7.80
CA MET A 54 -5.00 0.61 7.20
C MET A 54 -4.01 1.79 7.28
N LYS A 55 -3.23 1.89 8.36
CA LYS A 55 -2.15 2.89 8.49
C LYS A 55 -0.91 2.57 7.67
N MET A 56 -0.67 1.29 7.41
CA MET A 56 0.46 0.80 6.63
C MET A 56 0.25 1.03 5.13
N PHE A 57 -0.97 0.79 4.62
CA PHE A 57 -1.28 0.94 3.19
C PHE A 57 -1.02 2.35 2.66
N ARG A 58 -0.74 2.44 1.35
CA ARG A 58 -0.71 3.72 0.65
C ARG A 58 -2.04 4.45 0.80
N THR A 59 -2.00 5.79 0.83
CA THR A 59 -3.18 6.62 1.07
C THR A 59 -4.26 6.45 0.00
N ASP A 60 -3.88 6.23 -1.27
CA ASP A 60 -4.82 5.97 -2.36
C ASP A 60 -5.59 4.65 -2.15
N ILE A 61 -4.88 3.59 -1.76
CA ILE A 61 -5.47 2.29 -1.39
C ILE A 61 -6.34 2.41 -0.13
N ALA A 62 -5.82 2.99 0.95
CA ALA A 62 -6.53 3.10 2.22
C ALA A 62 -7.87 3.84 2.06
N LYS A 63 -7.90 4.91 1.26
CA LYS A 63 -9.13 5.63 0.93
C LYS A 63 -10.16 4.72 0.25
N GLN A 64 -9.74 3.93 -0.74
CA GLN A 64 -10.62 2.98 -1.45
C GLN A 64 -11.14 1.88 -0.51
N VAL A 65 -10.28 1.34 0.35
CA VAL A 65 -10.68 0.32 1.34
C VAL A 65 -11.73 0.85 2.31
N SER A 66 -11.61 2.12 2.72
CA SER A 66 -12.56 2.79 3.63
C SER A 66 -13.82 3.36 2.97
N ALA A 67 -13.88 3.44 1.64
CA ALA A 67 -14.97 4.13 0.93
C ALA A 67 -16.29 3.34 0.90
N VAL A 68 -16.24 2.03 1.14
CA VAL A 68 -17.45 1.19 1.25
C VAL A 68 -18.13 1.49 2.59
N SER A 69 -19.46 1.36 2.63
CA SER A 69 -20.39 1.75 3.72
C SER A 69 -19.94 1.46 5.17
N SER A 70 -19.01 0.53 5.38
CA SER A 70 -18.29 0.35 6.65
C SER A 70 -16.81 0.02 6.43
N PRO A 71 -15.91 0.52 7.30
CA PRO A 71 -14.52 0.09 7.35
C PRO A 71 -14.43 -1.43 7.60
N PRO A 72 -13.41 -2.12 7.05
CA PRO A 72 -13.23 -3.53 7.31
C PRO A 72 -12.98 -3.77 8.81
N THR A 73 -13.59 -4.82 9.35
CA THR A 73 -13.35 -5.30 10.72
C THR A 73 -12.58 -6.61 10.75
N LEU A 74 -12.54 -7.33 9.62
CA LEU A 74 -11.82 -8.58 9.43
C LEU A 74 -10.55 -8.36 8.59
N VAL A 75 -9.49 -9.09 8.92
CA VAL A 75 -8.21 -9.00 8.19
C VAL A 75 -8.36 -9.47 6.75
N SER A 76 -9.12 -10.54 6.52
CA SER A 76 -9.36 -11.08 5.18
C SER A 76 -10.08 -10.07 4.26
N ASP A 77 -11.09 -9.39 4.78
CA ASP A 77 -11.82 -8.34 4.06
C ASP A 77 -10.91 -7.14 3.75
N CYS A 78 -10.11 -6.70 4.73
CA CYS A 78 -9.12 -5.65 4.56
C CYS A 78 -8.13 -5.96 3.42
N ILE A 79 -7.55 -7.16 3.40
CA ILE A 79 -6.59 -7.60 2.37
C ILE A 79 -7.28 -7.70 1.00
N SER A 80 -8.49 -8.26 0.96
CA SER A 80 -9.23 -8.45 -0.29
C SER A 80 -9.58 -7.10 -0.95
N ARG A 81 -10.08 -6.15 -0.16
CA ARG A 81 -10.35 -4.79 -0.61
C ARG A 81 -9.08 -4.08 -1.07
N ALA A 82 -7.99 -4.18 -0.30
CA ALA A 82 -6.71 -3.55 -0.64
C ALA A 82 -6.12 -4.08 -1.95
N THR A 83 -6.16 -5.40 -2.15
CA THR A 83 -5.67 -6.05 -3.37
C THR A 83 -6.49 -5.62 -4.60
N ARG A 84 -7.82 -5.58 -4.47
CA ARG A 84 -8.69 -5.07 -5.53
C ARG A 84 -8.42 -3.60 -5.83
N ALA A 85 -8.26 -2.77 -4.81
CA ALA A 85 -7.93 -1.35 -4.99
C ALA A 85 -6.59 -1.17 -5.71
N GLU A 86 -5.56 -1.92 -5.33
CA GLU A 86 -4.25 -1.87 -6.00
C GLU A 86 -4.35 -2.22 -7.48
N TYR A 87 -5.10 -3.27 -7.83
CA TYR A 87 -5.31 -3.66 -9.22
C TYR A 87 -5.89 -2.51 -10.05
N TRP A 88 -7.02 -1.94 -9.63
CA TRP A 88 -7.69 -0.86 -10.39
C TRP A 88 -6.86 0.42 -10.43
N ILE A 89 -6.19 0.78 -9.33
CA ILE A 89 -5.30 1.95 -9.29
C ILE A 89 -4.15 1.78 -10.28
N ASN A 90 -3.57 0.59 -10.38
CA ASN A 90 -2.47 0.34 -11.31
C ASN A 90 -2.94 0.38 -12.77
N GLN A 91 -4.11 -0.21 -13.07
CA GLN A 91 -4.73 -0.11 -14.40
C GLN A 91 -5.00 1.35 -14.80
N ASP A 92 -5.55 2.16 -13.90
CA ASP A 92 -5.77 3.59 -14.14
C ASP A 92 -4.46 4.36 -14.40
N LYS A 93 -3.41 4.04 -13.64
CA LYS A 93 -2.07 4.63 -13.82
C LYS A 93 -1.47 4.27 -15.17
N GLU A 94 -1.59 3.01 -15.58
CA GLU A 94 -1.12 2.51 -16.88
C GLU A 94 -1.88 3.18 -18.03
N ALA A 95 -3.22 3.23 -17.97
CA ALA A 95 -4.04 3.88 -18.99
C ALA A 95 -3.70 5.37 -19.14
N ARG A 96 -3.52 6.09 -18.02
CA ARG A 96 -3.07 7.50 -18.04
C ARG A 96 -1.69 7.63 -18.67
N ALA A 97 -0.75 6.76 -18.30
CA ALA A 97 0.60 6.79 -18.86
C ALA A 97 0.61 6.55 -20.38
N GLN A 98 -0.23 5.65 -20.88
CA GLN A 98 -0.41 5.41 -22.32
C GLN A 98 -0.99 6.64 -23.02
N TYR A 99 -2.03 7.25 -22.46
CA TYR A 99 -2.63 8.48 -23.00
C TYR A 99 -1.60 9.63 -23.12
N PHE A 100 -0.80 9.86 -22.08
CA PHE A 100 0.24 10.91 -22.11
C PHE A 100 1.35 10.61 -23.12
N LYS A 101 1.70 9.33 -23.32
CA LYS A 101 2.68 8.93 -24.35
C LYS A 101 2.15 9.21 -25.75
N ALA A 102 0.92 8.76 -26.06
CA ALA A 102 0.28 8.99 -27.35
C ALA A 102 0.20 10.48 -27.70
N ASN A 103 -0.27 11.32 -26.77
CA ASN A 103 -0.35 12.76 -26.99
C ASN A 103 1.02 13.42 -27.23
N LYS A 104 2.09 12.90 -26.61
CA LYS A 104 3.46 13.42 -26.82
C LYS A 104 3.98 13.03 -28.20
N GLU A 105 3.69 11.82 -28.64
CA GLU A 105 4.04 11.31 -29.97
C GLU A 105 3.28 12.06 -31.07
N GLU A 106 1.97 12.27 -30.92
CA GLU A 106 1.16 13.07 -31.85
C GLU A 106 1.71 14.49 -32.02
N LYS A 107 2.02 15.17 -30.91
CA LYS A 107 2.64 16.51 -30.95
C LYS A 107 4.01 16.52 -31.62
N ALA A 108 4.80 15.46 -31.46
CA ALA A 108 6.10 15.33 -32.11
C ALA A 108 5.95 15.11 -33.62
N VAL A 109 4.99 14.29 -34.06
CA VAL A 109 4.70 14.02 -35.48
C VAL A 109 4.18 15.29 -36.18
N VAL A 110 3.24 16.02 -35.57
CA VAL A 110 2.73 17.28 -36.13
C VAL A 110 3.84 18.31 -36.31
N LYS A 111 4.77 18.41 -35.35
CA LYS A 111 5.93 19.30 -35.44
C LYS A 111 6.91 18.91 -36.55
N GLN A 112 7.01 17.63 -36.90
CA GLN A 112 7.88 17.16 -37.99
C GLN A 112 7.24 17.33 -39.38
N LEU A 113 5.90 17.33 -39.47
CA LEU A 113 5.15 17.50 -40.72
C LEU A 113 4.94 18.95 -41.16
N GLN A 114 5.26 19.92 -40.30
CA GLN A 114 5.35 21.34 -40.66
C GLN A 114 6.81 21.82 -40.58
N PRO A 115 7.69 21.37 -41.51
CA PRO A 115 9.01 21.98 -41.62
C PRO A 115 8.82 23.42 -42.10
N THR A 116 9.48 24.34 -41.40
CA THR A 116 9.58 25.76 -41.76
C THR A 116 10.49 25.93 -42.97
#